data_AF-A0A0K8UJM9-F1
#
_entry.id   AF-A0A0K8UJM9-F1
#
_cell.length_a   1.000
_cell.length_b   1.000
_cell.length_c   1.000
_cell.angle_alpha   90.00
_cell.angle_beta   90.00
_cell.angle_gamma   90.00
#
_symmetry.space_group_name_H-M   'P 1'
#
loop_
_entity.id
_entity.type
_entity.pdbx_description
1 polymer ?
#
loop_
_entity_poly.entity_id
_entity_poly.type
_entity_poly.pdbx_seq_one_letter_code
_entity_poly.pdbx_strand_id
1 'polypeptide(L)'
;MVRNRKIPARKHHGVRDPLKQLEEKEKKLRKVTNNPPERDNQQVSFKFTQFKKLVEDTKAGKKIKRIHKGKEDMPKDKLAHPKKIGHIQQLKEETDEDYLKRVNRITSQSLREAQYEAKYGVNVIRNAKTGEISITKKPKNEIDELLKEKRKNRDKSNVSRNKGKEKPGKPLDPEVAKELIKQAIKEDKEEVNFS
;
A
#
# COMPACT_ATOMS: atom_id res chain seq x y z
N MET A 1 -42.96 3.26 4.56
CA MET A 1 -42.59 2.02 3.86
C MET A 1 -41.15 2.11 3.39
N VAL A 2 -40.25 1.28 3.91
CA VAL A 2 -38.84 1.23 3.49
C VAL A 2 -38.76 0.45 2.19
N ARG A 3 -38.29 1.06 1.10
CA ARG A 3 -38.12 0.38 -0.20
C ARG A 3 -37.00 -0.66 -0.09
N ASN A 4 -37.37 -1.94 -0.10
CA ASN A 4 -36.43 -3.05 -0.16
C ASN A 4 -35.69 -3.03 -1.51
N ARG A 5 -34.39 -2.71 -1.51
CA ARG A 5 -33.54 -2.80 -2.70
C ARG A 5 -33.20 -4.26 -2.97
N LYS A 6 -33.36 -4.72 -4.22
CA LYS A 6 -32.97 -6.07 -4.66
C LYS A 6 -31.45 -6.22 -4.54
N ILE A 7 -30.99 -7.10 -3.65
CA ILE A 7 -29.56 -7.41 -3.51
C ILE A 7 -29.13 -8.21 -4.76
N PRO A 8 -28.07 -7.80 -5.48
CA PRO A 8 -27.59 -8.55 -6.62
C PRO A 8 -27.05 -9.92 -6.18
N ALA A 9 -27.40 -10.96 -6.93
CA ALA A 9 -26.93 -12.31 -6.65
C ALA A 9 -25.41 -12.40 -6.79
N ARG A 10 -24.76 -13.11 -5.86
CA ARG A 10 -23.31 -13.35 -5.90
C ARG A 10 -22.97 -14.23 -7.10
N LYS A 11 -22.11 -13.73 -7.99
CA LYS A 11 -21.55 -14.52 -9.08
C LYS A 11 -20.45 -15.44 -8.52
N HIS A 12 -20.47 -16.72 -8.89
CA HIS A 12 -19.39 -17.64 -8.55
C HIS A 12 -18.23 -17.45 -9.55
N HIS A 13 -17.06 -17.11 -9.02
CA HIS A 13 -15.82 -17.06 -9.80
C HIS A 13 -15.18 -18.44 -9.78
N GLY A 14 -14.93 -19.00 -10.96
CA GLY A 14 -14.33 -20.32 -11.14
C GLY A 14 -14.46 -20.78 -12.58
N VAL A 15 -13.68 -21.79 -12.95
CA VAL A 15 -13.80 -22.44 -14.24
C VAL A 15 -15.10 -23.24 -14.26
N ARG A 16 -16.00 -22.92 -15.21
CA ARG A 16 -17.33 -23.55 -15.33
C ARG A 16 -17.24 -24.97 -15.89
N ASP A 17 -16.21 -25.25 -16.69
CA ASP A 17 -16.00 -26.55 -17.31
C ASP A 17 -15.39 -27.54 -16.29
N PRO A 18 -16.04 -28.70 -16.04
CA PRO A 18 -15.58 -29.64 -15.01
C PRO A 18 -14.23 -30.26 -15.35
N LEU A 19 -13.96 -30.54 -16.64
CA LEU A 19 -12.69 -31.13 -17.08
C LEU A 19 -11.51 -30.19 -16.85
N LYS A 20 -11.67 -28.89 -17.17
CA LYS A 20 -10.62 -27.89 -16.92
C LYS A 20 -10.37 -27.69 -15.42
N GLN A 21 -11.41 -27.76 -14.60
CA GLN A 21 -11.27 -27.68 -13.15
C GLN A 21 -10.46 -28.87 -12.59
N LEU A 22 -10.69 -30.07 -13.10
CA LEU A 22 -9.91 -31.27 -12.75
C LEU A 22 -8.46 -31.12 -13.20
N GLU A 23 -8.22 -30.68 -14.43
CA GLU A 23 -6.86 -30.46 -14.96
C GLU A 23 -6.07 -29.45 -14.13
N GLU A 24 -6.69 -28.33 -13.74
CA GLU A 24 -6.06 -27.35 -12.83
C GLU A 24 -5.76 -27.93 -11.45
N LYS A 25 -6.66 -28.76 -10.92
CA LYS A 25 -6.49 -29.43 -9.63
C LYS A 25 -5.33 -30.43 -9.69
N GLU A 26 -5.25 -31.24 -10.73
CA GLU A 26 -4.18 -32.22 -10.95
C GLU A 26 -2.83 -31.53 -11.17
N LYS A 27 -2.77 -30.46 -11.96
CA LYS A 27 -1.55 -29.65 -12.14
C LYS A 27 -1.01 -29.10 -10.81
N LYS A 28 -1.89 -28.67 -9.91
CA LYS A 28 -1.51 -28.19 -8.57
C LYS A 28 -1.03 -29.33 -7.68
N LEU A 29 -1.70 -30.49 -7.71
CA LEU A 29 -1.37 -31.66 -6.88
C LEU A 29 -0.14 -32.43 -7.35
N ARG A 30 0.25 -32.31 -8.63
CA ARG A 30 1.44 -32.97 -9.21
C ARG A 30 2.72 -32.69 -8.44
N LYS A 31 2.84 -31.52 -7.80
CA LYS A 31 4.02 -31.11 -7.01
C LYS A 31 3.96 -31.51 -5.53
N VAL A 32 2.83 -32.06 -5.08
CA VAL A 32 2.53 -32.30 -3.66
C VAL A 32 2.58 -33.78 -3.30
N THR A 33 2.36 -34.67 -4.26
CA THR A 33 2.34 -36.12 -4.01
C THR A 33 3.74 -36.72 -4.15
N ASN A 34 4.24 -37.31 -3.07
CA ASN A 34 5.47 -38.11 -3.01
C ASN A 34 6.72 -37.46 -3.64
N ASN A 35 6.92 -36.15 -3.42
CA ASN A 35 8.18 -35.51 -3.76
C ASN A 35 9.01 -35.37 -2.48
N PRO A 36 10.11 -36.11 -2.30
CA PRO A 36 10.97 -35.92 -1.15
C PRO A 36 11.50 -34.47 -1.12
N PRO A 37 11.71 -33.88 0.07
CA PRO A 37 12.27 -32.54 0.15
C PRO A 37 13.67 -32.51 -0.47
N GLU A 38 13.94 -31.53 -1.34
CA GLU A 38 15.26 -31.37 -2.00
C GLU A 38 16.40 -31.00 -1.04
N ARG A 39 16.09 -30.60 0.20
CA ARG A 39 17.07 -30.14 1.21
C ARG A 39 16.77 -30.77 2.56
N ASP A 40 17.82 -31.19 3.27
CA ASP A 40 17.73 -31.82 4.59
C ASP A 40 17.02 -30.95 5.64
N ASN A 41 17.19 -29.63 5.55
CA ASN A 41 16.57 -28.67 6.45
C ASN A 41 15.39 -27.97 5.78
N GLN A 42 14.17 -28.45 6.05
CA GLN A 42 12.95 -27.81 5.61
C GLN A 42 12.68 -26.55 6.45
N GLN A 43 12.84 -25.38 5.85
CA GLN A 43 12.43 -24.14 6.49
C GLN A 43 10.91 -24.14 6.70
N VAL A 44 10.50 -24.01 7.95
CA VAL A 44 9.09 -23.89 8.33
C VAL A 44 8.48 -22.62 7.73
N SER A 45 7.24 -22.72 7.24
CA SER A 45 6.55 -21.54 6.71
C SER A 45 6.37 -20.47 7.79
N PHE A 46 6.39 -19.19 7.37
CA PHE A 46 6.21 -18.06 8.28
C PHE A 46 4.88 -18.11 9.06
N LYS A 47 3.80 -18.59 8.44
CA LYS A 47 2.52 -18.76 9.13
C LYS A 47 2.60 -19.82 10.24
N PHE A 48 3.40 -20.87 10.02
CA PHE A 48 3.59 -21.93 11.00
C PHE A 48 4.43 -21.44 12.19
N THR A 49 5.50 -20.68 11.96
CA THR A 49 6.28 -20.09 13.05
C THR A 49 5.45 -19.13 13.91
N GLN A 50 4.58 -18.33 13.29
CA GLN A 50 3.61 -17.50 14.00
C GLN A 50 2.65 -18.31 14.86
N PHE A 51 2.09 -19.39 14.29
CA PHE A 51 1.17 -20.24 15.02
C PHE A 51 1.86 -20.91 16.21
N LYS A 52 3.08 -21.42 16.03
CA LYS A 52 3.90 -21.99 17.12
C LYS A 52 4.15 -20.97 18.23
N LYS A 53 4.56 -19.75 17.87
CA LYS A 53 4.74 -18.64 18.80
C LYS A 53 3.45 -18.33 19.57
N LEU A 54 2.31 -18.32 18.89
CA LEU A 54 1.01 -18.11 19.51
C LEU A 54 0.70 -19.20 20.53
N VAL A 55 0.92 -20.46 20.18
CA VAL A 55 0.73 -21.60 21.08
C VAL A 55 1.63 -21.49 22.31
N GLU A 56 2.91 -21.17 22.12
CA GLU A 56 3.87 -20.97 23.22
C GLU A 56 3.48 -19.82 24.13
N ASP A 57 3.08 -18.67 23.58
CA ASP A 57 2.65 -17.51 24.35
C ASP A 57 1.35 -17.79 25.13
N THR A 58 0.42 -18.57 24.57
CA THR A 58 -0.79 -19.00 25.29
C THR A 58 -0.48 -19.96 26.42
N LYS A 59 0.43 -20.92 26.21
CA LYS A 59 0.91 -21.83 27.26
C LYS A 59 1.62 -21.07 28.38
N ALA A 60 2.35 -20.01 28.04
CA ALA A 60 3.00 -19.12 29.00
C ALA A 60 2.02 -18.12 29.69
N GLY A 61 0.72 -18.20 29.43
CA GLY A 61 -0.29 -17.36 30.08
C GLY A 61 -0.28 -15.89 29.63
N LYS A 62 0.43 -15.54 28.53
CA LYS A 62 0.50 -14.17 28.04
C LYS A 62 -0.82 -13.76 27.42
N LYS A 63 -1.39 -12.63 27.88
CA LYS A 63 -2.61 -12.05 27.30
C LYS A 63 -2.30 -11.44 25.93
N ILE A 64 -2.75 -12.08 24.86
CA ILE A 64 -2.60 -11.59 23.49
C ILE A 64 -3.42 -10.31 23.31
N LYS A 65 -2.77 -9.15 23.19
CA LYS A 65 -3.43 -7.89 22.86
C LYS A 65 -3.79 -7.89 21.38
N ARG A 66 -5.09 -7.91 21.04
CA ARG A 66 -5.61 -7.89 19.64
C ARG A 66 -5.28 -6.62 18.84
N ILE A 67 -4.52 -5.69 19.40
CA ILE A 67 -4.40 -4.30 18.94
C ILE A 67 -3.52 -4.19 17.67
N HIS A 68 -2.69 -5.20 17.36
CA HIS A 68 -1.72 -5.15 16.26
C HIS A 68 -1.87 -6.28 15.23
N LYS A 69 -3.09 -6.76 14.96
CA LYS A 69 -3.31 -7.70 13.84
C LYS A 69 -2.88 -7.05 12.50
N GLY A 70 -1.81 -7.57 11.87
CA GLY A 70 -1.41 -7.22 10.51
C GLY A 70 -0.40 -6.07 10.33
N LYS A 71 0.23 -5.55 11.39
CA LYS A 71 1.30 -4.53 11.27
C LYS A 71 2.72 -5.05 11.53
N GLU A 72 2.86 -6.14 12.26
CA GLU A 72 4.18 -6.68 12.64
C GLU A 72 4.66 -7.82 11.73
N ASP A 73 3.88 -8.16 10.69
CA ASP A 73 3.99 -9.43 9.98
C ASP A 73 4.79 -9.39 8.66
N MET A 74 5.41 -8.26 8.29
CA MET A 74 6.33 -8.24 7.15
C MET A 74 7.78 -8.37 7.62
N PRO A 75 8.59 -9.25 6.98
CA PRO A 75 10.03 -9.27 7.23
C PRO A 75 10.60 -7.88 6.92
N LYS A 76 11.33 -7.32 7.89
CA LYS A 76 11.89 -5.95 7.84
C LYS A 76 12.92 -5.76 6.71
N ASP A 77 13.31 -6.83 6.03
CA ASP A 77 14.40 -6.82 5.04
C ASP A 77 14.06 -6.09 3.73
N LYS A 78 12.82 -5.65 3.52
CA LYS A 78 12.40 -5.00 2.25
C LYS A 78 12.05 -3.51 2.36
N LEU A 79 12.13 -2.91 3.54
CA LEU A 79 11.75 -1.49 3.73
C LEU A 79 12.88 -0.67 4.32
N ALA A 80 13.88 -0.38 3.48
CA ALA A 80 14.56 0.90 3.39
C ALA A 80 15.71 0.68 2.43
N HIS A 81 15.76 1.44 1.34
CA HIS A 81 17.06 1.79 0.78
C HIS A 81 17.54 2.95 1.65
N PRO A 82 18.35 2.71 2.71
CA PRO A 82 18.97 3.82 3.41
C PRO A 82 19.75 4.58 2.34
N LYS A 83 19.49 5.88 2.19
CA LYS A 83 20.40 6.77 1.46
C LYS A 83 21.77 6.48 2.05
N LYS A 84 22.69 5.97 1.24
CA LYS A 84 24.02 5.57 1.68
C LYS A 84 24.67 6.85 2.23
N ILE A 85 24.70 6.98 3.55
CA ILE A 85 25.61 7.92 4.20
C ILE A 85 26.98 7.46 3.69
N GLY A 86 27.68 8.32 2.95
CA GLY A 86 28.97 7.96 2.36
C GLY A 86 29.87 7.33 3.43
N HIS A 87 30.72 6.36 3.04
CA HIS A 87 31.56 5.66 4.01
C HIS A 87 32.42 6.68 4.77
N ILE A 88 32.06 6.98 6.02
CA ILE A 88 32.79 7.91 6.88
C ILE A 88 33.91 7.09 7.51
N GLN A 89 35.09 7.11 6.89
CA GLN A 89 36.29 6.51 7.45
C GLN A 89 37.06 7.55 8.26
N GLN A 90 37.74 7.10 9.30
CA GLN A 90 38.68 7.91 10.06
C GLN A 90 39.87 8.30 9.17
N LEU A 91 40.29 9.57 9.25
CA LEU A 91 41.46 10.06 8.52
C LEU A 91 42.75 9.65 9.24
N LYS A 92 43.87 9.52 8.51
CA LYS A 92 45.15 9.05 9.07
C LYS A 92 45.70 9.93 10.21
N GLU A 93 45.34 11.21 10.23
CA GLU A 93 45.81 12.20 11.19
C GLU A 93 44.72 12.64 12.19
N GLU A 94 43.55 11.98 12.17
CA GLU A 94 42.41 12.35 13.00
C GLU A 94 42.38 11.55 14.29
N THR A 95 42.25 12.25 15.42
CA THR A 95 42.05 11.62 16.72
C THR A 95 40.68 10.93 16.79
N ASP A 96 40.56 9.87 17.58
CA ASP A 96 39.31 9.12 17.73
C ASP A 96 38.14 10.02 18.18
N GLU A 97 38.42 10.98 19.05
CA GLU A 97 37.43 11.95 19.51
C GLU A 97 36.94 12.85 18.38
N ASP A 98 37.85 13.36 17.55
CA ASP A 98 37.51 14.23 16.44
C ASP A 98 36.76 13.47 15.34
N TYR A 99 37.14 12.21 15.11
CA TYR A 99 36.40 11.29 14.25
C TYR A 99 34.95 11.12 14.72
N LEU A 100 34.74 10.81 16.00
CA LEU A 100 33.39 10.66 16.56
C LEU A 100 32.58 11.97 16.48
N LYS A 101 33.19 13.12 16.78
CA LYS A 101 32.55 14.44 16.62
C LYS A 101 32.14 14.68 15.17
N ARG A 102 32.99 14.35 14.20
CA ARG A 102 32.72 14.49 12.76
C ARG A 102 31.61 13.57 12.31
N VAL A 103 31.63 12.30 12.71
CA VAL A 103 30.54 11.33 12.43
C VAL A 103 29.21 11.84 12.99
N ASN A 104 29.19 12.31 14.23
CA ASN A 104 27.98 12.86 14.87
C ASN A 104 27.48 14.12 14.14
N ARG A 105 28.38 14.98 13.67
CA ARG A 105 28.02 16.16 12.88
C ARG A 105 27.42 15.77 11.52
N ILE A 106 28.03 14.85 10.79
CA ILE A 106 27.55 14.42 9.46
C ILE A 106 26.19 13.72 9.57
N THR A 107 26.06 12.81 10.54
CA THR A 107 24.80 12.07 10.78
C THR A 107 23.66 13.00 11.20
N SER A 108 23.91 13.93 12.12
CA SER A 108 22.90 14.92 12.53
C SER A 108 22.50 15.87 11.41
N GLN A 109 23.43 16.28 10.53
CA GLN A 109 23.11 17.05 9.34
C GLN A 109 22.22 16.27 8.36
N SER A 110 22.60 15.02 8.07
CA SER A 110 21.81 14.15 7.19
C SER A 110 20.40 13.90 7.73
N LEU A 111 20.26 13.73 9.04
CA LEU A 111 18.96 13.56 9.68
C LEU A 111 18.08 14.81 9.55
N ARG A 112 18.64 16.00 9.78
CA ARG A 112 17.92 17.28 9.62
C ARG A 112 17.49 17.50 8.16
N GLU A 113 18.34 17.16 7.20
CA GLU A 113 18.00 17.23 5.78
C GLU A 113 16.87 16.29 5.42
N ALA A 114 16.92 15.02 5.86
CA ALA A 114 15.84 14.07 5.64
C ALA A 114 14.51 14.54 6.24
N GLN A 115 14.55 15.14 7.44
CA GLN A 115 13.38 15.76 8.06
C GLN A 115 12.85 16.94 7.24
N TYR A 116 13.72 17.80 6.74
CA TYR A 116 13.35 18.94 5.90
C TYR A 116 12.70 18.47 4.58
N GLU A 117 13.34 17.52 3.91
CA GLU A 117 12.82 16.88 2.70
C GLU A 117 11.43 16.29 2.89
N ALA A 118 11.20 15.60 4.01
CA ALA A 118 9.91 15.00 4.33
C ALA A 118 8.84 16.05 4.67
N LYS A 119 9.22 17.09 5.42
CA LYS A 119 8.31 18.18 5.82
C LYS A 119 7.81 18.97 4.62
N TYR A 120 8.70 19.27 3.68
CA TYR A 120 8.39 20.13 2.54
C TYR A 120 8.17 19.37 1.22
N GLY A 121 8.34 18.05 1.20
CA GLY A 121 8.18 17.24 -0.01
C GLY A 121 9.20 17.61 -1.09
N VAL A 122 10.43 17.92 -0.69
CA VAL A 122 11.53 18.32 -1.59
C VAL A 122 12.68 17.33 -1.49
N ASN A 123 13.53 17.29 -2.51
CA ASN A 123 14.83 16.63 -2.52
C ASN A 123 15.90 17.71 -2.34
N VAL A 124 16.77 17.51 -1.35
CA VAL A 124 17.94 18.38 -1.12
C VAL A 124 19.13 17.70 -1.79
N ILE A 125 19.67 18.31 -2.84
CA ILE A 125 20.81 17.80 -3.60
C ILE A 125 22.02 18.66 -3.25
N ARG A 126 23.05 18.04 -2.65
CA ARG A 126 24.34 18.68 -2.39
C ARG A 126 25.33 18.33 -3.48
N ASN A 127 25.89 19.34 -4.14
CA ASN A 127 26.99 19.15 -5.08
C ASN A 127 28.28 18.79 -4.32
N ALA A 128 28.82 17.59 -4.54
CA ALA A 128 29.99 17.10 -3.82
C ALA A 128 31.27 17.93 -4.04
N LYS A 129 31.35 18.68 -5.14
CA LYS A 129 32.52 19.50 -5.51
C LYS A 129 32.44 20.94 -5.01
N THR A 130 31.27 21.58 -5.13
CA THR A 130 31.08 23.01 -4.81
C THR A 130 30.41 23.24 -3.46
N GLY A 131 29.78 22.22 -2.88
CA GLY A 131 28.99 22.36 -1.66
C GLY A 131 27.66 23.09 -1.85
N GLU A 132 27.33 23.48 -3.08
CA GLU A 132 26.07 24.15 -3.41
C GLU A 132 24.88 23.22 -3.14
N ILE A 133 23.81 23.81 -2.60
CA ILE A 133 22.59 23.11 -2.23
C ILE A 133 21.49 23.49 -3.23
N SER A 134 21.04 22.50 -4.00
CA SER A 134 19.89 22.64 -4.90
C SER A 134 18.67 21.95 -4.31
N ILE A 135 17.51 22.61 -4.41
CA ILE A 135 16.24 22.12 -3.89
C ILE A 135 15.33 21.81 -5.07
N THR A 136 14.95 20.55 -5.23
CA THR A 136 14.02 20.11 -6.27
C THR A 136 12.75 19.55 -5.64
N LYS A 137 11.58 19.81 -6.23
CA LYS A 137 10.32 19.25 -5.70
C LYS A 137 10.29 17.73 -5.94
N LYS A 138 9.90 16.95 -4.92
CA LYS A 138 9.69 15.51 -5.13
C LYS A 138 8.47 15.31 -6.06
N PRO A 139 8.54 14.36 -7.00
CA PRO A 139 7.35 13.95 -7.74
C PRO A 139 6.30 13.44 -6.75
N LYS A 140 5.03 13.63 -7.09
CA LYS A 140 3.94 13.19 -6.22
C LYS A 140 3.91 11.66 -6.22
N ASN A 141 4.09 11.07 -5.05
CA ASN A 141 3.95 9.63 -4.88
C ASN A 141 2.46 9.30 -4.72
N GLU A 142 1.96 8.33 -5.48
CA GLU A 142 0.56 7.85 -5.42
C GLU A 142 0.15 7.46 -3.99
N ILE A 143 1.09 6.89 -3.22
CA ILE A 143 0.86 6.48 -1.83
C ILE A 143 0.60 7.69 -0.91
N ASP A 144 1.33 8.78 -1.10
CA ASP A 144 1.17 10.01 -0.30
C ASP A 144 -0.14 10.71 -0.66
N GLU A 145 -0.57 10.65 -1.91
CA GLU A 145 -1.90 11.11 -2.33
C GLU A 145 -3.01 10.30 -1.68
N LEU A 146 -2.92 8.96 -1.70
CA LEU A 146 -3.88 8.07 -1.04
C LEU A 146 -3.96 8.32 0.48
N LEU A 147 -2.81 8.56 1.14
CA LEU A 147 -2.77 8.93 2.56
C LEU A 147 -3.42 10.30 2.82
N LYS A 148 -3.16 11.28 1.95
CA LYS A 148 -3.75 12.61 2.03
C LYS A 148 -5.26 12.58 1.79
N GLU A 149 -5.74 11.79 0.84
CA GLU A 149 -7.16 11.54 0.59
C GLU A 149 -7.82 10.84 1.76
N LYS A 150 -7.19 9.81 2.34
CA LYS A 150 -7.71 9.12 3.53
C LYS A 150 -7.85 10.06 4.72
N ARG A 151 -6.89 10.97 4.94
CA ARG A 151 -6.97 12.02 5.97
C ARG A 151 -8.10 13.00 5.68
N LYS A 152 -8.15 13.56 4.46
CA LYS A 152 -9.24 14.45 4.03
C LYS A 152 -10.62 13.80 4.18
N ASN A 153 -10.78 12.53 3.82
CA ASN A 153 -12.05 11.80 3.92
C ASN A 153 -12.43 11.52 5.38
N ARG A 154 -11.46 11.26 6.26
CA ARG A 154 -11.68 11.15 7.71
C ARG A 154 -12.14 12.49 8.29
N ASP A 155 -11.49 13.59 7.94
CA ASP A 155 -11.82 14.92 8.45
C ASP A 155 -13.19 15.40 7.90
N LYS A 156 -13.48 15.14 6.62
CA LYS A 156 -14.80 15.37 6.02
C LYS A 156 -15.89 14.52 6.68
N SER A 157 -15.61 13.27 7.07
CA SER A 157 -16.59 12.41 7.75
C SER A 157 -16.93 12.90 9.17
N ASN A 158 -15.98 13.57 9.83
CA ASN A 158 -16.20 14.17 11.15
C ASN A 158 -16.91 15.53 11.03
N VAL A 159 -16.62 16.33 10.00
CA VAL A 159 -17.33 17.60 9.72
C VAL A 159 -18.77 17.34 9.22
N SER A 160 -18.98 16.30 8.41
CA SER A 160 -20.30 15.88 7.90
C SER A 160 -21.23 15.32 8.98
N ARG A 161 -20.71 14.85 10.12
CA ARG A 161 -21.57 14.47 11.26
C ARG A 161 -22.08 15.68 12.05
N ASN A 162 -21.39 16.83 11.97
CA ASN A 162 -21.71 18.03 12.75
C ASN A 162 -22.24 19.22 11.93
N LYS A 163 -22.18 19.20 10.59
CA LYS A 163 -22.85 20.21 9.74
C LYS A 163 -23.99 19.58 8.96
N GLY A 164 -25.19 20.06 9.26
CA GLY A 164 -26.44 19.54 8.74
C GLY A 164 -26.55 19.59 7.21
N LYS A 165 -27.35 18.65 6.71
CA LYS A 165 -28.17 18.69 5.48
C LYS A 165 -27.80 19.80 4.47
N GLU A 166 -26.83 19.53 3.60
CA GLU A 166 -26.81 20.16 2.28
C GLU A 166 -27.14 19.10 1.23
N LYS A 167 -28.24 19.38 0.49
CA LYS A 167 -28.85 18.49 -0.50
C LYS A 167 -27.90 18.39 -1.71
N PRO A 168 -27.55 17.20 -2.22
CA PRO A 168 -26.94 17.10 -3.54
C PRO A 168 -27.95 17.63 -4.57
N GLY A 169 -27.45 18.34 -5.58
CA GLY A 169 -28.22 19.12 -6.56
C GLY A 169 -29.44 18.38 -7.12
N LYS A 170 -30.46 19.17 -7.49
CA LYS A 170 -31.70 18.65 -8.07
C LYS A 170 -31.37 17.71 -9.25
N PRO A 171 -31.94 16.49 -9.31
CA PRO A 171 -31.79 15.64 -10.48
C PRO A 171 -32.36 16.35 -11.70
N LEU A 172 -31.75 16.11 -12.86
CA LEU A 172 -32.28 16.52 -14.17
C LEU A 172 -33.74 16.08 -14.31
N ASP A 173 -34.55 16.92 -14.95
CA ASP A 173 -35.97 16.65 -15.16
C ASP A 173 -36.14 15.29 -15.87
N PRO A 174 -36.94 14.35 -15.32
CA PRO A 174 -37.11 13.01 -15.88
C PRO A 174 -37.54 12.97 -17.35
N GLU A 175 -38.15 14.03 -17.89
CA GLU A 175 -38.48 14.12 -19.31
C GLU A 175 -37.24 14.32 -20.17
N VAL A 176 -36.38 15.28 -19.81
CA VAL A 176 -35.12 15.56 -20.49
C VAL A 176 -34.19 14.35 -20.48
N ALA A 177 -34.15 13.60 -19.36
CA ALA A 177 -33.36 12.38 -19.27
C ALA A 177 -33.86 11.28 -20.22
N LYS A 178 -35.17 11.17 -20.45
CA LYS A 178 -35.74 10.18 -21.38
C LYS A 178 -35.46 10.53 -22.84
N GLU A 179 -35.47 11.82 -23.17
CA GLU A 179 -35.17 12.28 -24.54
C GLU A 179 -33.71 12.01 -24.92
N LEU A 180 -32.76 12.31 -24.02
CA LEU A 180 -31.35 12.01 -24.23
C LEU A 180 -31.08 10.51 -24.41
N ILE A 181 -31.77 9.66 -23.63
CA ILE A 181 -31.65 8.20 -23.76
C ILE A 181 -32.24 7.72 -25.10
N LYS A 182 -33.36 8.30 -25.55
CA LYS A 182 -33.95 7.96 -26.86
C LYS A 182 -33.06 8.39 -28.02
N GLN A 183 -32.41 9.55 -27.93
CA GLN A 183 -31.46 10.03 -28.94
C GLN A 183 -30.25 9.10 -29.05
N ALA A 184 -29.62 8.76 -27.92
CA ALA A 184 -28.49 7.82 -27.90
C ALA A 184 -28.84 6.45 -28.51
N ILE A 185 -30.03 5.90 -28.20
CA ILE A 185 -30.49 4.62 -28.76
C ILE A 185 -30.76 4.73 -30.27
N LYS A 186 -31.12 5.91 -30.78
CA LYS A 186 -31.37 6.13 -32.19
C LYS A 186 -30.07 6.23 -32.98
N GLU A 187 -29.10 6.96 -32.45
CA GLU A 187 -27.74 7.08 -33.00
C GLU A 187 -27.06 5.71 -33.08
N ASP A 188 -27.10 4.91 -32.00
CA ASP A 188 -26.55 3.55 -31.97
C ASP A 188 -27.16 2.63 -33.05
N LYS A 189 -28.45 2.83 -33.38
CA LYS A 189 -29.14 2.04 -34.42
C LYS A 189 -28.86 2.52 -35.83
N GLU A 190 -28.55 3.80 -36.01
CA GLU A 190 -28.17 4.37 -37.30
C GLU A 190 -26.73 3.97 -37.66
N GLU A 191 -25.81 3.91 -36.69
CA GLU A 191 -24.44 3.43 -36.89
C GLU A 191 -24.37 1.94 -37.30
N VAL A 192 -25.25 1.10 -36.74
CA VAL A 192 -25.31 -0.34 -37.07
C VAL A 192 -25.91 -0.61 -38.46
N ASN A 193 -26.71 0.30 -39.02
CA ASN A 193 -27.30 0.13 -40.36
C ASN A 193 -26.42 0.69 -41.49
N PHE A 194 -25.37 1.46 -41.16
CA PHE A 194 -24.40 2.00 -42.11
C PHE A 194 -23.03 1.27 -42.09
N SER A 195 -22.92 0.19 -41.31
CA SER A 195 -21.75 -0.70 -41.21
C SER A 195 -22.02 -2.04 -41.90
#